data_AF-A0A8J5IHI6-F1
#
_entry.id   AF-A0A8J5IHI6-F1
#
_cell.length_a   1.000
_cell.length_b   1.000
_cell.length_c   1.000
_cell.angle_alpha   90.00
_cell.angle_beta   90.00
_cell.angle_gamma   90.00
#
_symmetry.space_group_name_H-M   'P 1'
#
loop_
_entity.id
_entity.type
_entity.pdbx_description
1 polymer ?
#
loop_
_entity_poly.entity_id
_entity_poly.type
_entity_poly.pdbx_seq_one_letter_code
_entity_poly.pdbx_strand_id
1 'polypeptide(L)'
;MRVSVKGKRRKPPKYKNTAETFEFKAAVLTYYDTHTMAAAIGAFGQHHDSQAETLGSAKTLSDDAELDLFEWLVAVRRNGIPVSETMLQQEALEIAKLYD
;
A
#
# COMPACT_ATOMS: atom_id res chain seq x y z
N MET A 1 31.90 22.83 -21.17
CA MET A 1 31.87 21.39 -21.51
C MET A 1 31.61 20.61 -20.23
N ARG A 2 30.52 19.81 -20.12
CA ARG A 2 30.21 19.06 -18.88
C ARG A 2 30.89 17.69 -18.92
N VAL A 3 31.68 17.38 -17.91
CA VAL A 3 32.37 16.09 -17.78
C VAL A 3 31.44 15.10 -17.09
N SER A 4 31.14 13.98 -17.75
CA SER A 4 30.34 12.90 -17.17
C SER A 4 31.17 12.11 -16.17
N VAL A 5 30.85 12.24 -14.87
CA VAL A 5 31.44 11.38 -13.83
C VAL A 5 30.81 10.00 -13.90
N LYS A 6 31.61 8.99 -14.28
CA LYS A 6 31.25 7.56 -14.22
C LYS A 6 31.40 7.07 -12.77
N GLY A 7 30.28 6.95 -12.08
CA GLY A 7 30.16 6.25 -10.79
C GLY A 7 28.90 5.40 -10.79
N LYS A 8 28.76 4.45 -9.85
CA LYS A 8 27.53 3.67 -9.69
C LYS A 8 26.38 4.61 -9.31
N ARG A 9 25.60 5.06 -10.29
CA ARG A 9 24.40 5.88 -10.05
C ARG A 9 23.26 4.97 -9.59
N ARG A 10 22.59 5.34 -8.50
CA ARG A 10 21.31 4.72 -8.15
C ARG A 10 20.32 5.04 -9.27
N LYS A 11 19.59 4.02 -9.74
CA LYS A 11 18.51 4.24 -10.72
C LYS A 11 17.44 5.12 -10.05
N PRO A 12 16.87 6.11 -10.75
CA PRO A 12 15.75 6.88 -10.22
C PRO A 12 14.61 5.93 -9.81
N PRO A 13 13.91 6.22 -8.69
CA PRO A 13 12.76 5.43 -8.29
C PRO A 13 11.71 5.49 -9.40
N LYS A 14 11.33 4.32 -9.92
CA LYS A 14 10.24 4.20 -10.90
C LYS A 14 8.96 4.02 -10.10
N TYR A 15 8.13 5.06 -10.03
CA TYR A 15 6.80 4.96 -9.44
C TYR A 15 5.97 3.93 -10.23
N LYS A 16 5.35 2.97 -9.54
CA LYS A 16 4.54 1.89 -10.13
C LYS A 16 3.06 2.24 -10.15
N ASN A 17 2.72 3.52 -10.37
CA ASN A 17 1.33 3.89 -10.63
C ASN A 17 1.02 3.48 -12.07
N THR A 18 0.70 2.20 -12.27
CA THR A 18 0.14 1.73 -13.53
C THR A 18 -1.20 2.44 -13.67
N ALA A 19 -1.23 3.49 -14.49
CA ALA A 19 -2.46 4.21 -14.75
C ALA A 19 -3.44 3.24 -15.41
N GLU A 20 -4.53 2.93 -14.71
CA GLU A 20 -5.65 2.22 -15.32
C GLU A 20 -6.14 2.99 -16.54
N THR A 21 -6.50 2.25 -17.59
CA THR A 21 -7.04 2.85 -18.80
C THR A 21 -8.44 3.42 -18.53
N PHE A 22 -8.81 4.45 -19.29
CA PHE A 22 -10.15 5.04 -19.22
C PHE A 22 -11.25 4.00 -19.46
N GLU A 23 -11.04 3.10 -20.42
CA GLU A 23 -11.95 1.99 -20.76
C GLU A 23 -12.22 1.07 -19.56
N PHE A 24 -11.19 0.76 -18.76
CA PHE A 24 -11.36 -0.07 -17.58
C PHE A 24 -12.27 0.61 -16.54
N LYS A 25 -12.04 1.91 -16.28
CA LYS A 25 -12.86 2.68 -15.35
C LYS A 25 -14.31 2.82 -15.84
N ALA A 26 -14.51 3.03 -17.14
CA ALA A 26 -15.83 3.08 -17.75
C ALA A 26 -16.57 1.74 -17.60
N ALA A 27 -15.89 0.61 -17.83
CA ALA A 27 -16.46 -0.71 -17.64
C ALA A 27 -16.93 -0.95 -16.19
N VAL A 28 -16.10 -0.58 -15.20
CA VAL A 28 -16.46 -0.68 -13.77
C VAL A 28 -17.70 0.14 -13.45
N LEU A 29 -17.78 1.39 -13.94
CA LEU A 29 -18.92 2.27 -13.72
C LEU A 29 -20.21 1.72 -14.34
N THR A 30 -20.16 1.28 -15.59
CA THR A 30 -21.33 0.69 -16.27
C THR A 30 -21.83 -0.59 -15.58
N TYR A 31 -20.92 -1.38 -15.02
CA TYR A 31 -21.28 -2.57 -14.24
C TYR A 31 -21.96 -2.19 -12.91
N TYR A 32 -21.45 -1.15 -12.25
CA TYR A 32 -21.98 -0.67 -10.98
C TYR A 32 -23.41 -0.11 -11.09
N ASP A 33 -23.79 0.44 -12.24
CA ASP A 33 -25.17 0.93 -12.47
C ASP A 33 -26.22 -0.19 -12.38
N THR A 34 -25.81 -1.45 -12.55
CA THR A 34 -26.69 -2.62 -12.58
C THR A 34 -26.40 -3.65 -11.48
N HIS A 35 -25.30 -3.51 -10.75
CA HIS A 35 -24.84 -4.48 -9.76
C HIS A 35 -24.44 -3.80 -8.44
N THR A 36 -24.55 -4.54 -7.35
CA THR A 36 -24.09 -4.08 -6.03
C THR A 36 -22.57 -3.89 -5.96
N MET A 37 -22.10 -3.07 -5.03
CA MET A 37 -20.67 -2.87 -4.74
C MET A 37 -19.92 -4.19 -4.49
N ALA A 38 -20.52 -5.13 -3.77
CA ALA A 38 -19.91 -6.43 -3.49
C ALA A 38 -19.68 -7.24 -4.78
N ALA A 39 -20.65 -7.24 -5.70
CA ALA A 39 -20.51 -7.88 -6.99
C ALA A 39 -19.46 -7.18 -7.88
N ALA A 40 -19.39 -5.83 -7.84
CA ALA A 40 -18.37 -5.08 -8.58
C ALA A 40 -16.95 -5.37 -8.07
N ILE A 41 -16.77 -5.45 -6.74
CA ILE A 41 -15.49 -5.84 -6.13
C ILE A 41 -15.14 -7.29 -6.51
N GLY A 42 -16.09 -8.22 -6.52
CA GLY A 42 -15.84 -9.59 -6.98
C GLY A 42 -15.44 -9.69 -8.45
N ALA A 43 -16.04 -8.87 -9.32
CA ALA A 43 -15.79 -8.88 -10.76
C ALA A 43 -14.51 -8.14 -11.18
N PHE A 44 -14.17 -7.02 -10.51
CA PHE A 44 -13.07 -6.13 -10.91
C PHE A 44 -11.96 -5.98 -9.86
N GLY A 45 -12.18 -6.39 -8.61
CA GLY A 45 -11.20 -6.24 -7.52
C GLY A 45 -9.92 -7.04 -7.72
N GLN A 46 -9.98 -8.16 -8.44
CA GLN A 46 -8.82 -9.01 -8.78
C GLN A 46 -7.79 -8.28 -9.67
N HIS A 47 -8.19 -7.18 -10.31
CA HIS A 47 -7.28 -6.35 -11.11
C HIS A 47 -6.29 -5.54 -10.24
N HIS A 48 -6.54 -5.44 -8.93
CA HIS A 48 -5.61 -4.87 -7.94
C HIS A 48 -4.71 -5.95 -7.29
N ASP A 49 -5.18 -7.19 -7.15
CA ASP A 49 -4.44 -8.28 -6.49
C ASP A 49 -3.24 -8.78 -7.29
N SER A 50 -3.23 -8.54 -8.60
CA SER A 50 -2.07 -8.88 -9.46
C SER A 50 -0.82 -8.03 -9.18
N GLN A 51 -0.87 -7.05 -8.27
CA GLN A 51 0.31 -6.33 -7.76
C GLN A 51 0.70 -6.69 -6.32
N ALA A 52 0.02 -7.62 -5.65
CA ALA A 52 0.42 -8.06 -4.31
C ALA A 52 1.59 -9.07 -4.34
N GLU A 53 1.84 -9.75 -5.45
CA GLU A 53 2.78 -10.87 -5.48
C GLU A 53 3.69 -10.76 -6.71
N THR A 54 4.86 -10.13 -6.59
CA THR A 54 6.07 -10.47 -7.42
C THR A 54 7.29 -9.56 -7.22
N LEU A 55 7.21 -8.45 -6.48
CA LEU A 55 8.37 -7.54 -6.39
C LEU A 55 8.62 -7.02 -4.98
N GLY A 56 9.31 -7.87 -4.23
CA GLY A 56 9.96 -7.53 -2.97
C GLY A 56 9.10 -7.92 -1.78
N SER A 57 9.74 -8.55 -0.80
CA SER A 57 9.26 -8.64 0.57
C SER A 57 8.88 -7.24 1.07
N ALA A 58 7.65 -6.81 0.79
CA ALA A 58 6.98 -5.91 1.70
C ALA A 58 6.85 -6.75 2.97
N LYS A 59 7.46 -6.30 4.06
CA LYS A 59 7.26 -6.88 5.38
C LYS A 59 5.82 -6.55 5.79
N THR A 60 4.85 -7.22 5.19
CA THR A 60 3.49 -7.24 5.69
C THR A 60 3.56 -7.95 7.02
N LEU A 61 3.10 -7.27 8.06
CA LEU A 61 2.90 -7.89 9.37
C LEU A 61 1.82 -8.98 9.22
N SER A 62 1.68 -9.88 10.20
CA SER A 62 0.50 -10.74 10.24
C SER A 62 -0.76 -9.90 10.44
N ASP A 63 -1.93 -10.38 10.00
CA ASP A 63 -3.20 -9.66 10.15
C ASP A 63 -3.46 -9.21 11.60
N ASP A 64 -3.13 -10.05 12.58
CA ASP A 64 -3.26 -9.74 14.02
C ASP A 64 -2.30 -8.62 14.43
N ALA A 65 -1.07 -8.62 13.92
CA ALA A 65 -0.08 -7.59 14.20
C ALA A 65 -0.41 -6.26 13.50
N GLU A 66 -1.04 -6.29 12.32
CA GLU A 66 -1.57 -5.08 11.67
C GLU A 66 -2.74 -4.47 12.45
N LEU A 67 -3.60 -5.30 13.04
CA LEU A 67 -4.71 -4.86 13.89
C LEU A 67 -4.22 -4.16 15.16
N ASP A 68 -3.23 -4.72 15.85
CA ASP A 68 -2.63 -4.12 17.05
C ASP A 68 -1.97 -2.77 16.73
N LEU A 69 -1.25 -2.69 15.61
CA LEU A 69 -0.64 -1.44 15.16
C LEU A 69 -1.70 -0.37 14.85
N PHE A 70 -2.83 -0.78 14.29
CA PHE A 70 -3.94 0.11 14.01
C PHE A 70 -4.63 0.60 15.29
N GLU A 71 -4.87 -0.29 16.26
CA GLU A 71 -5.47 0.09 17.55
C GLU A 71 -4.58 1.11 18.29
N TRP A 72 -3.28 0.86 18.33
CA TRP A 72 -2.30 1.80 18.87
C TRP A 72 -2.35 3.15 18.14
N LEU A 73 -2.36 3.16 16.80
CA LEU A 73 -2.38 4.39 16.01
C LEU A 73 -3.63 5.23 16.31
N VAL A 74 -4.79 4.58 16.44
CA VAL A 74 -6.06 5.21 16.78
C VAL A 74 -6.01 5.80 18.19
N ALA A 75 -5.47 5.07 19.17
CA ALA A 75 -5.33 5.55 20.54
C ALA A 75 -4.43 6.80 20.63
N VAL A 76 -3.28 6.77 19.96
CA VAL A 76 -2.32 7.90 19.93
C VAL A 76 -2.94 9.12 19.25
N ARG A 77 -3.66 8.94 18.12
CA ARG A 77 -4.34 10.05 17.45
C ARG A 77 -5.52 10.61 18.24
N ARG A 78 -6.26 9.77 18.98
CA ARG A 78 -7.32 10.23 19.90
C ARG A 78 -6.78 11.11 21.02
N ASN A 79 -5.54 10.88 21.44
CA ASN A 79 -4.83 11.72 22.41
C ASN A 79 -4.25 13.01 21.79
N GLY A 80 -4.53 13.29 20.51
CA GLY A 80 -4.07 14.50 19.83
C GLY A 80 -2.58 14.49 19.48
N ILE A 81 -1.91 13.34 19.56
CA ILE A 81 -0.49 13.22 19.28
C ILE A 81 -0.31 12.97 17.77
N PRO A 82 0.42 13.85 17.04
CA PRO A 82 0.73 13.62 15.63
C PRO A 82 1.74 12.47 15.50
N VAL A 83 1.36 11.43 14.76
CA VAL A 83 2.24 10.27 14.53
C VAL A 83 3.13 10.52 13.32
N SER A 84 4.45 10.59 13.57
CA SER A 84 5.46 10.69 12.51
C SER A 84 5.72 9.32 11.87
N GLU A 85 6.30 9.34 10.67
CA GLU A 85 6.70 8.11 9.96
C GLU A 85 7.66 7.25 10.80
N THR A 86 8.61 7.87 11.51
CA THR A 86 9.58 7.15 12.34
C THR A 86 8.93 6.50 13.56
N MET A 87 7.94 7.15 14.16
CA MET A 87 7.20 6.61 15.30
C MET A 87 6.39 5.39 14.88
N LEU A 88 5.71 5.48 13.73
CA LEU A 88 4.96 4.36 13.15
C LEU A 88 5.88 3.18 12.80
N GLN A 89 7.05 3.44 12.22
CA GLN A 89 8.03 2.41 11.88
C GLN A 89 8.59 1.72 13.13
N GLN A 90 8.85 2.47 14.20
CA GLN A 90 9.34 1.92 15.46
C GLN A 90 8.29 1.03 16.11
N GLU A 91 7.05 1.50 16.22
CA GLU A 91 5.97 0.69 16.80
C GLU A 91 5.73 -0.58 15.98
N ALA A 92 5.68 -0.46 14.65
CA ALA A 92 5.53 -1.62 13.76
C ALA A 92 6.63 -2.68 13.99
N LEU A 93 7.86 -2.24 14.29
CA LEU A 93 8.96 -3.15 14.63
C LEU A 93 8.83 -3.77 16.02
N GLU A 94 8.20 -3.07 16.97
CA GLU A 94 7.95 -3.62 18.31
C GLU A 94 6.84 -4.66 18.27
N ILE A 95 5.73 -4.33 17.59
CA ILE A 95 4.60 -5.24 17.41
C ILE A 95 5.02 -6.47 16.59
N ALA A 96 5.80 -6.31 15.51
CA ALA A 96 6.33 -7.45 14.76
C ALA A 96 7.01 -8.50 15.65
N LYS A 97 7.82 -8.07 16.63
CA LYS A 97 8.54 -8.99 17.54
C LYS A 97 7.62 -9.77 18.47
N LEU A 98 6.39 -9.32 18.70
CA LEU A 98 5.41 -10.03 19.53
C LEU A 98 4.77 -11.20 18.78
N TYR A 99 4.83 -11.18 17.45
CA TYR A 99 4.19 -12.14 16.56
C TYR A 99 5.19 -13.01 15.75
N ASP A 100 6.50 -12.87 16.02
CA ASP A 100 7.59 -13.69 15.45
C ASP A 100 7.75 -15.07 16.13
#